data_AF-I4YIS4-F1
#
_entry.id   AF-I4YIS4-F1
#
_cell.length_a   1.000
_cell.length_b   1.000
_cell.length_c   1.000
_cell.angle_alpha   90.00
_cell.angle_beta   90.00
_cell.angle_gamma   90.00
#
_symmetry.space_group_name_H-M   'P 1'
#
loop_
_entity.id
_entity.type
_entity.pdbx_description
1 polymer ?
#
loop_
_entity_poly.entity_id
_entity_poly.type
_entity_poly.pdbx_seq_one_letter_code
_entity_poly.pdbx_strand_id
1 'polypeptide(L)'
;MIHHMPLYIVMMISSFSYAAGSLIGTFKPPFAALMVSLILTGFGGGLLDTAATSVIVHFEDGPLITLAYSFFSIGAMSSPFLVGGLRENDSPWEHYFWFPVALAGSLFILQWFVYRSYKTPTEEEGRQISASGRLRIIFTNPMCVLAMMLNLLTMGIQDSWSQWASKYLQDTKKLESGVPQLAQGTFWAGVTVSRIVLSYAIPVIGENLSSISLIACFVATLAGMWKLPEGNTAGAICLNVLFGFA
;
A
#
# COMPACT_ATOMS: atom_id res chain seq x y z
N MET A 1 -12.43 16.16 10.53
CA MET A 1 -13.33 15.05 10.90
C MET A 1 -12.88 14.33 12.16
N ILE A 2 -11.61 13.88 12.23
CA ILE A 2 -11.06 13.12 13.37
C ILE A 2 -11.13 13.88 14.72
N HIS A 3 -11.11 15.23 14.71
CA HIS A 3 -11.23 16.03 15.94
C HIS A 3 -12.68 16.27 16.43
N HIS A 4 -13.70 15.97 15.62
CA HIS A 4 -15.11 16.21 15.96
C HIS A 4 -15.94 14.93 16.07
N MET A 5 -15.41 13.80 15.61
CA MET A 5 -16.06 12.50 15.69
C MET A 5 -15.19 11.52 16.47
N PRO A 6 -15.78 10.62 17.27
CA PRO A 6 -15.03 9.54 17.91
C PRO A 6 -14.28 8.72 16.85
N LEU A 7 -13.04 8.37 17.14
CA LEU A 7 -12.17 7.62 16.23
C LEU A 7 -12.83 6.32 15.73
N TYR A 8 -13.51 5.58 16.59
CA TYR A 8 -14.17 4.32 16.21
C TYR A 8 -15.23 4.54 15.12
N ILE A 9 -15.93 5.67 15.11
CA ILE A 9 -16.92 6.00 14.06
C ILE A 9 -16.19 6.24 12.73
N VAL A 10 -15.06 6.95 12.76
CA VAL A 10 -14.25 7.20 11.56
C VAL A 10 -13.74 5.89 10.95
N MET A 11 -13.21 4.99 11.79
CA MET A 11 -12.76 3.66 11.38
C MET A 11 -13.91 2.83 10.78
N MET A 12 -15.09 2.85 11.40
CA MET A 12 -16.26 2.13 10.89
C MET A 12 -16.80 2.70 9.58
N ILE A 13 -16.83 4.03 9.42
CA ILE A 13 -17.20 4.68 8.14
C ILE A 13 -16.22 4.26 7.04
N SER A 14 -14.93 4.21 7.37
CA SER A 14 -13.89 3.73 6.49
C SER A 14 -14.15 2.29 6.05
N SER A 15 -14.29 1.34 6.98
CA SER A 15 -14.55 -0.07 6.65
C SER A 15 -15.87 -0.28 5.93
N PHE A 16 -16.92 0.47 6.28
CA PHE A 16 -18.19 0.43 5.57
C PHE A 16 -18.06 0.90 4.12
N SER A 17 -17.43 2.06 3.89
CA SER A 17 -17.23 2.59 2.53
C SER A 17 -16.35 1.70 1.67
N TYR A 18 -15.33 1.07 2.27
CA TYR A 18 -14.50 0.07 1.60
C TYR A 18 -15.29 -1.20 1.23
N ALA A 19 -16.09 -1.72 2.16
CA ALA A 19 -16.96 -2.89 1.92
C ALA A 19 -18.02 -2.60 0.85
N ALA A 20 -18.67 -1.43 0.93
CA ALA A 20 -19.68 -1.00 -0.04
C ALA A 20 -19.08 -0.84 -1.44
N GLY A 21 -17.91 -0.20 -1.57
CA GLY A 21 -17.18 -0.13 -2.83
C GLY A 21 -16.89 -1.52 -3.37
N SER A 22 -16.30 -2.40 -2.54
CA SER A 22 -15.96 -3.77 -2.93
C SER A 22 -17.18 -4.58 -3.38
N LEU A 23 -18.31 -4.43 -2.68
CA LEU A 23 -19.56 -5.13 -2.99
C LEU A 23 -20.13 -4.75 -4.36
N ILE A 24 -19.97 -3.48 -4.78
CA ILE A 24 -20.36 -3.06 -6.14
C ILE A 24 -19.54 -3.85 -7.18
N GLY A 25 -18.23 -4.02 -6.96
CA GLY A 25 -17.34 -4.79 -7.82
C GLY A 25 -17.72 -6.26 -7.99
N THR A 26 -18.38 -6.85 -6.99
CA THR A 26 -18.81 -8.25 -6.99
C THR A 26 -19.91 -8.59 -8.01
N PHE A 27 -20.74 -7.61 -8.39
CA PHE A 27 -21.95 -7.87 -9.22
C PHE A 27 -21.76 -7.56 -10.71
N LYS A 28 -20.54 -7.72 -11.24
CA LYS A 28 -20.21 -7.43 -12.66
C LYS A 28 -20.73 -6.06 -13.11
N PRO A 29 -20.40 -4.96 -12.40
CA PRO A 29 -20.96 -3.66 -12.69
C PRO A 29 -20.53 -3.16 -14.09
N PRO A 30 -21.33 -2.32 -14.77
CA PRO A 30 -20.86 -1.59 -15.94
C PRO A 30 -19.66 -0.71 -15.56
N PHE A 31 -18.81 -0.36 -16.53
CA PHE A 31 -17.54 0.32 -16.27
C PHE A 31 -17.67 1.57 -15.38
N ALA A 32 -18.70 2.39 -15.57
CA ALA A 32 -18.95 3.57 -14.74
C ALA A 32 -19.18 3.21 -13.25
N ALA A 33 -19.93 2.14 -12.97
CA ALA A 33 -20.16 1.68 -11.60
C ALA A 33 -18.90 1.00 -11.01
N LEU A 34 -18.07 0.37 -11.85
CA LEU A 34 -16.73 -0.08 -11.42
C LEU A 34 -15.84 1.11 -11.00
N MET A 35 -15.90 2.24 -11.69
CA MET A 35 -15.16 3.44 -11.27
C MET A 35 -15.65 3.95 -9.90
N VAL A 36 -16.97 3.96 -9.68
CA VAL A 36 -17.54 4.31 -8.37
C VAL A 36 -17.09 3.34 -7.28
N SER A 37 -17.08 2.04 -7.58
CA SER A 37 -16.52 1.00 -6.71
C SER A 37 -15.09 1.33 -6.29
N LEU A 38 -14.21 1.62 -7.27
CA LEU A 38 -12.79 1.93 -7.02
C LEU A 38 -12.61 3.22 -6.20
N ILE A 39 -13.38 4.26 -6.49
CA ILE A 39 -13.36 5.53 -5.74
C ILE A 39 -13.78 5.29 -4.28
N LEU A 40 -14.84 4.51 -4.05
CA LEU A 40 -15.31 4.19 -2.69
C LEU A 40 -14.30 3.34 -1.92
N THR A 41 -13.69 2.33 -2.56
CA THR A 41 -12.62 1.55 -1.93
C THR A 41 -11.39 2.40 -1.63
N GLY A 42 -11.02 3.33 -2.52
CA GLY A 42 -9.91 4.25 -2.30
C GLY A 42 -10.18 5.22 -1.14
N PHE A 43 -11.39 5.77 -1.07
CA PHE A 43 -11.82 6.64 0.03
C PHE A 43 -11.80 5.89 1.37
N GLY A 44 -12.37 4.69 1.42
CA GLY A 44 -12.37 3.86 2.62
C GLY A 44 -10.97 3.49 3.07
N GLY A 45 -10.11 3.08 2.14
CA GLY A 45 -8.72 2.71 2.41
C GLY A 45 -7.89 3.89 2.93
N GLY A 46 -7.98 5.06 2.29
CA GLY A 46 -7.25 6.26 2.73
C GLY A 46 -7.72 6.75 4.10
N LEU A 47 -9.01 6.66 4.39
CA LEU A 47 -9.54 7.00 5.71
C LEU A 47 -9.08 6.00 6.78
N LEU A 48 -8.99 4.70 6.44
CA LEU A 48 -8.50 3.66 7.34
C LEU A 48 -7.03 3.91 7.70
N ASP A 49 -6.21 4.14 6.68
CA ASP A 49 -4.76 4.34 6.82
C ASP A 49 -4.46 5.58 7.67
N THR A 50 -5.14 6.69 7.39
CA THR A 50 -4.99 7.93 8.17
C THR A 50 -5.39 7.73 9.62
N ALA A 51 -6.53 7.09 9.87
CA ALA A 51 -7.03 6.89 11.23
C ALA A 51 -6.17 5.87 12.01
N ALA A 52 -5.78 4.76 11.41
CA ALA A 52 -4.89 3.76 12.02
C ALA A 52 -3.52 4.36 12.34
N THR A 53 -2.91 5.08 11.40
CA THR A 53 -1.60 5.73 11.62
C THR A 53 -1.69 6.77 12.75
N SER A 54 -2.77 7.56 12.79
CA SER A 54 -2.97 8.52 13.89
C SER A 54 -3.00 7.85 15.26
N VAL A 55 -3.55 6.64 15.38
CA VAL A 55 -3.54 5.89 16.64
C VAL A 55 -2.14 5.44 17.00
N ILE A 56 -1.43 4.82 16.04
CA ILE A 56 -0.13 4.20 16.30
C ILE A 56 0.89 5.25 16.76
N VAL A 57 0.89 6.42 16.12
CA VAL A 57 1.78 7.54 16.49
C VAL A 57 1.57 8.01 17.93
N HIS A 58 0.39 7.80 18.54
CA HIS A 58 0.19 8.14 19.96
C HIS A 58 0.92 7.22 20.92
N PHE A 59 1.23 5.98 20.49
CA PHE A 59 1.82 4.97 21.36
C PHE A 59 3.34 4.86 21.17
N GLU A 60 3.86 5.20 19.99
CA GLU A 60 5.26 4.97 19.67
C GLU A 60 5.74 5.74 18.41
N ASP A 61 7.04 6.03 18.39
CA ASP A 61 7.73 6.84 17.36
C ASP A 61 8.40 6.01 16.24
N GLY A 62 7.74 4.98 15.69
CA GLY A 62 8.11 4.46 14.35
C GLY A 62 8.07 2.95 14.12
N PRO A 63 8.71 2.09 14.93
CA PRO A 63 8.69 0.64 14.71
C PRO A 63 7.29 0.00 14.57
N LEU A 64 6.28 0.44 15.32
CA LEU A 64 4.90 -0.04 15.15
C LEU A 64 4.27 0.38 13.82
N ILE A 65 4.61 1.58 13.33
CA ILE A 65 4.17 2.08 12.03
C ILE A 65 4.82 1.25 10.91
N THR A 66 6.11 0.96 11.03
CA THR A 66 6.84 0.09 10.10
C THR A 66 6.25 -1.32 10.06
N LEU A 67 5.88 -1.87 11.22
CA LEU A 67 5.21 -3.16 11.32
C LEU A 67 3.82 -3.13 10.65
N ALA A 68 3.03 -2.09 10.89
CA ALA A 68 1.71 -1.92 10.26
C ALA A 68 1.83 -1.85 8.73
N TYR A 69 2.78 -1.08 8.19
CA TYR A 69 3.05 -1.04 6.76
C TYR A 69 3.60 -2.37 6.22
N SER A 70 4.26 -3.19 7.03
CA SER A 70 4.67 -4.53 6.60
C SER A 70 3.45 -5.43 6.34
N PHE A 71 2.38 -5.33 7.13
CA PHE A 71 1.12 -6.05 6.85
C PHE A 71 0.43 -5.59 5.58
N PHE A 72 0.52 -4.30 5.23
CA PHE A 72 0.08 -3.81 3.92
C PHE A 72 0.80 -4.54 2.77
N SER A 73 2.13 -4.68 2.86
CA SER A 73 2.92 -5.39 1.85
C SER A 73 2.58 -6.88 1.77
N ILE A 74 2.27 -7.53 2.90
CA ILE A 74 1.77 -8.92 2.92
C ILE A 74 0.44 -9.04 2.18
N GLY A 75 -0.49 -8.11 2.40
CA GLY A 75 -1.75 -8.04 1.67
C GLY A 75 -1.53 -7.90 0.16
N ALA A 76 -0.69 -6.96 -0.24
CA ALA A 76 -0.35 -6.71 -1.64
C ALA A 76 0.44 -7.86 -2.29
N MET A 77 1.24 -8.61 -1.52
CA MET A 77 1.88 -9.85 -1.94
C MET A 77 0.85 -10.96 -2.15
N SER A 78 -0.18 -11.06 -1.32
CA SER A 78 -1.18 -12.12 -1.39
C SER A 78 -2.17 -11.97 -2.57
N SER A 79 -2.47 -10.73 -2.99
CA SER A 79 -3.50 -10.49 -4.01
C SER A 79 -3.20 -11.11 -5.39
N PRO A 80 -1.98 -11.07 -5.94
CA PRO A 80 -1.68 -11.70 -7.23
C PRO A 80 -1.81 -13.22 -7.20
N PHE A 81 -1.57 -13.87 -6.05
CA PHE A 81 -1.79 -15.31 -5.92
C PHE A 81 -3.28 -15.66 -5.95
N LEU A 82 -4.13 -14.88 -5.27
CA LEU A 82 -5.58 -15.05 -5.31
C LEU A 82 -6.13 -14.84 -6.73
N VAL A 83 -5.68 -13.77 -7.40
CA VAL A 83 -6.09 -13.47 -8.79
C VAL A 83 -5.54 -14.51 -9.76
N GLY A 84 -4.30 -14.98 -9.56
CA GLY A 84 -3.70 -16.07 -10.32
C GLY A 84 -4.51 -17.36 -10.22
N GLY A 85 -4.87 -17.78 -9.00
CA GLY A 85 -5.71 -18.96 -8.77
C GLY A 85 -7.12 -18.84 -9.35
N LEU A 86 -7.72 -17.63 -9.35
CA LEU A 86 -8.97 -17.40 -10.07
C LEU A 86 -8.80 -17.58 -11.59
N ARG A 87 -7.70 -17.05 -12.13
CA ARG A 87 -7.41 -17.13 -13.58
C ARG A 87 -7.11 -18.56 -14.04
N GLU A 88 -6.39 -19.35 -13.25
CA GLU A 88 -6.10 -20.76 -13.57
C GLU A 88 -7.35 -21.64 -13.58
N ASN A 89 -8.36 -21.30 -12.77
CA ASN A 89 -9.63 -22.02 -12.70
C ASN A 89 -10.70 -21.44 -13.63
N ASP A 90 -10.33 -20.59 -14.61
CA ASP A 90 -11.24 -19.84 -15.49
C ASP A 90 -12.39 -19.14 -14.73
N SER A 91 -12.11 -18.76 -13.48
CA SER A 91 -13.10 -18.17 -12.60
C SER A 91 -13.27 -16.68 -12.93
N PRO A 92 -14.51 -16.18 -12.93
CA PRO A 92 -14.75 -14.77 -13.23
C PRO A 92 -14.09 -13.83 -12.21
N TRP A 93 -13.52 -12.72 -12.69
CA TRP A 93 -12.71 -11.79 -11.89
C TRP A 93 -13.48 -11.15 -10.73
N GLU A 94 -14.80 -11.00 -10.83
CA GLU A 94 -15.61 -10.35 -9.80
C GLU A 94 -15.63 -11.14 -8.48
N HIS A 95 -15.31 -12.44 -8.50
CA HIS A 95 -15.20 -13.25 -7.29
C HIS A 95 -14.10 -12.78 -6.36
N TYR A 96 -13.05 -12.13 -6.90
CA TYR A 96 -12.00 -11.52 -6.09
C TYR A 96 -12.57 -10.53 -5.07
N PHE A 97 -13.62 -9.78 -5.44
CA PHE A 97 -14.20 -8.73 -4.60
C PHE A 97 -14.91 -9.25 -3.35
N TRP A 98 -15.23 -10.54 -3.26
CA TRP A 98 -15.74 -11.14 -2.02
C TRP A 98 -14.70 -11.15 -0.89
N PHE A 99 -13.41 -11.28 -1.23
CA PHE A 99 -12.32 -11.26 -0.26
C PHE A 99 -12.22 -9.93 0.51
N PRO A 100 -12.11 -8.75 -0.16
CA PRO A 100 -12.11 -7.46 0.52
C PRO A 100 -13.43 -7.14 1.23
N VAL A 101 -14.58 -7.61 0.72
CA VAL A 101 -15.87 -7.49 1.44
C VAL A 101 -15.81 -8.21 2.79
N ALA A 102 -15.36 -9.48 2.80
CA ALA A 102 -15.27 -10.27 4.02
C ALA A 102 -14.30 -9.66 5.05
N LEU A 103 -13.13 -9.20 4.57
CA LEU A 103 -12.12 -8.57 5.42
C LEU A 103 -12.59 -7.21 5.97
N ALA A 104 -13.21 -6.36 5.14
CA ALA A 104 -13.74 -5.09 5.59
C ALA A 104 -14.92 -5.25 6.56
N GLY A 105 -15.77 -6.27 6.33
CA GLY A 105 -16.87 -6.63 7.23
C GLY A 105 -16.37 -7.11 8.60
N SER A 106 -15.32 -7.93 8.64
CA SER A 106 -14.73 -8.37 9.91
C SER A 106 -14.06 -7.21 10.64
N LEU A 107 -13.32 -6.34 9.93
CA LEU A 107 -12.73 -5.13 10.50
C LEU A 107 -13.78 -4.18 11.07
N PHE A 108 -14.91 -3.99 10.40
CA PHE A 108 -16.00 -3.15 10.89
C PHE A 108 -16.48 -3.59 12.28
N ILE A 109 -16.63 -4.90 12.50
CA ILE A 109 -17.03 -5.47 13.79
C ILE A 109 -15.89 -5.31 14.82
N LEU A 110 -14.66 -5.67 14.46
CA LEU A 110 -13.51 -5.61 15.36
C LEU A 110 -13.22 -4.19 15.84
N GLN A 111 -13.29 -3.20 14.95
CA GLN A 111 -13.02 -1.81 15.28
C GLN A 111 -13.99 -1.25 16.32
N TRP A 112 -15.26 -1.68 16.28
CA TRP A 112 -16.22 -1.33 17.32
C TRP A 112 -15.77 -1.86 18.69
N PHE A 113 -15.37 -3.13 18.77
CA PHE A 113 -14.94 -3.71 20.05
C PHE A 113 -13.64 -3.10 20.57
N VAL A 114 -12.66 -2.86 19.70
CA VAL A 114 -11.33 -2.38 20.07
C VAL A 114 -11.34 -0.88 20.40
N TYR A 115 -11.96 -0.06 19.56
CA TYR A 115 -11.82 1.40 19.65
C TYR A 115 -12.96 2.12 20.37
N ARG A 116 -14.06 1.43 20.75
CA ARG A 116 -15.16 2.10 21.48
C ARG A 116 -14.73 2.76 22.79
N SER A 117 -13.73 2.19 23.46
CA SER A 117 -13.20 2.68 24.73
C SER A 117 -11.99 3.59 24.55
N TYR A 118 -11.48 3.73 23.32
CA TYR A 118 -10.33 4.55 23.02
C TYR A 118 -10.70 6.03 23.07
N LYS A 119 -9.98 6.80 23.88
CA LYS A 119 -10.10 8.25 23.95
C LYS A 119 -8.85 8.87 23.35
N THR A 120 -9.02 9.62 22.27
CA THR A 120 -7.92 10.38 21.67
C THR A 120 -7.36 11.35 22.70
N PRO A 121 -6.03 11.41 22.90
CA PRO A 121 -5.41 12.41 23.75
C PRO A 121 -5.86 13.81 23.32
N THR A 122 -6.30 14.64 24.27
CA THR A 122 -6.67 16.03 23.97
C THR A 122 -5.38 16.82 23.79
N GLU A 123 -4.97 17.09 22.55
CA GLU A 123 -3.90 18.05 22.29
C GLU A 123 -4.42 19.48 22.58
N GLU A 124 -4.21 19.96 23.81
CA GLU A 124 -4.64 21.29 24.24
C GLU A 124 -3.92 22.41 23.44
N GLU A 125 -2.67 22.17 23.02
CA GLU A 125 -1.84 23.14 22.29
C GLU A 125 -2.24 23.26 20.80
N GLY A 126 -2.72 22.17 20.17
CA GLY A 126 -3.05 22.11 18.73
C GLY A 126 -4.44 22.63 18.36
N ARG A 127 -5.27 23.01 19.34
CA ARG A 127 -6.67 23.42 19.13
C ARG A 127 -6.81 24.86 18.61
N GLN A 128 -5.77 25.68 18.78
CA GLN A 128 -5.75 27.10 18.44
C GLN A 128 -5.55 27.37 16.93
N ILE A 129 -4.97 26.42 16.19
CA ILE A 129 -4.64 26.61 14.77
C ILE A 129 -5.72 25.94 13.90
N SER A 130 -6.39 26.74 13.06
CA SER A 130 -7.32 26.24 12.03
C SER A 130 -6.66 25.17 11.14
N ALA A 131 -7.43 24.21 10.64
CA ALA A 131 -6.95 23.23 9.66
C ALA A 131 -6.30 23.90 8.44
N SER A 132 -6.86 25.02 7.95
CA SER A 132 -6.27 25.81 6.87
C SER A 132 -4.94 26.47 7.25
N GLY A 133 -4.80 26.86 8.52
CA GLY A 133 -3.54 27.41 9.07
C GLY A 133 -2.45 26.36 9.13
N ARG A 134 -2.76 25.14 9.62
CA ARG A 134 -1.83 23.99 9.61
C ARG A 134 -1.40 23.65 8.19
N LEU A 135 -2.35 23.57 7.26
CA LEU A 135 -2.06 23.27 5.86
C LEU A 135 -1.14 24.33 5.24
N ARG A 136 -1.39 25.62 5.53
CA ARG A 136 -0.52 26.71 5.08
C ARG A 136 0.90 26.56 5.62
N ILE A 137 1.06 26.26 6.91
CA ILE A 137 2.38 26.06 7.53
C ILE A 137 3.15 24.94 6.81
N ILE A 138 2.50 23.79 6.57
CA ILE A 138 3.08 22.65 5.87
C ILE A 138 3.55 23.05 4.46
N PHE A 139 2.71 23.73 3.69
CA PHE A 139 3.06 24.15 2.32
C PHE A 139 4.05 25.31 2.24
N THR A 140 4.22 26.09 3.31
CA THR A 140 5.25 27.14 3.36
C THR A 140 6.62 26.63 3.78
N ASN A 141 6.70 25.44 4.40
CA ASN A 141 7.98 24.86 4.78
C ASN A 141 8.60 24.10 3.59
N PRO A 142 9.72 24.58 3.03
CA PRO A 142 10.32 23.96 1.84
C PRO A 142 10.78 22.52 2.10
N MET A 143 11.21 22.18 3.31
CA MET A 143 11.62 20.82 3.67
C MET A 143 10.42 19.87 3.69
N CYS A 144 9.27 20.32 4.23
CA CYS A 144 8.05 19.52 4.22
C CYS A 144 7.55 19.29 2.78
N VAL A 145 7.54 20.34 1.95
CA VAL A 145 7.13 20.24 0.54
C VAL A 145 8.07 19.31 -0.21
N LEU A 146 9.38 19.41 -0.01
CA LEU A 146 10.36 18.52 -0.63
C LEU A 146 10.13 17.06 -0.20
N ALA A 147 9.95 16.80 1.10
CA ALA A 147 9.67 15.46 1.62
C ALA A 147 8.38 14.87 1.04
N MET A 148 7.31 15.67 0.95
CA MET A 148 6.05 15.26 0.31
C MET A 148 6.22 14.92 -1.16
N MET A 149 6.98 15.74 -1.90
CA MET A 149 7.25 15.51 -3.32
C MET A 149 8.08 14.25 -3.54
N LEU A 150 9.13 14.04 -2.74
CA LEU A 150 9.95 12.83 -2.82
C LEU A 150 9.12 11.59 -2.47
N ASN A 151 8.29 11.65 -1.43
CA ASN A 151 7.41 10.55 -1.06
C ASN A 151 6.40 10.22 -2.18
N LEU A 152 5.79 11.24 -2.79
CA LEU A 152 4.89 11.09 -3.92
C LEU A 152 5.59 10.42 -5.12
N LEU A 153 6.83 10.81 -5.42
CA LEU A 153 7.60 10.22 -6.50
C LEU A 153 7.97 8.76 -6.20
N THR A 154 8.44 8.46 -4.99
CA THR A 154 8.80 7.11 -4.58
C THR A 154 7.60 6.18 -4.61
N MET A 155 6.47 6.57 -4.00
CA MET A 155 5.23 5.78 -4.05
C MET A 155 4.68 5.68 -5.47
N GLY A 156 4.74 6.76 -6.25
CA GLY A 156 4.31 6.78 -7.64
C GLY A 156 5.10 5.81 -8.53
N ILE A 157 6.42 5.72 -8.34
CA ILE A 157 7.28 4.77 -9.05
C ILE A 157 6.92 3.34 -8.63
N GLN A 158 6.81 3.09 -7.32
CA GLN A 158 6.48 1.77 -6.76
C GLN A 158 5.14 1.26 -7.31
N ASP A 159 4.09 2.08 -7.23
CA ASP A 159 2.74 1.70 -7.65
C ASP A 159 2.63 1.60 -9.17
N SER A 160 3.27 2.50 -9.92
CA SER A 160 3.33 2.41 -11.39
C SER A 160 3.98 1.10 -11.81
N TRP A 161 5.12 0.73 -11.20
CA TRP A 161 5.73 -0.57 -11.47
C TRP A 161 4.78 -1.71 -11.11
N SER A 162 4.16 -1.66 -9.92
CA SER A 162 3.25 -2.71 -9.47
C SER A 162 2.05 -2.95 -10.40
N GLN A 163 1.57 -1.92 -11.12
CA GLN A 163 0.44 -2.07 -12.03
C GLN A 163 0.86 -2.59 -13.42
N TRP A 164 2.08 -2.23 -13.87
CA TRP A 164 2.53 -2.50 -15.23
C TRP A 164 3.52 -3.67 -15.33
N ALA A 165 4.14 -4.09 -14.24
CA ALA A 165 5.17 -5.12 -14.25
C ALA A 165 4.66 -6.45 -14.81
N SER A 166 3.50 -6.93 -14.37
CA SER A 166 2.90 -8.17 -14.89
C SER A 166 2.72 -8.12 -16.42
N LYS A 167 2.13 -7.02 -16.93
CA LYS A 167 1.90 -6.86 -18.36
C LYS A 167 3.20 -6.71 -19.15
N TYR A 168 4.17 -5.96 -18.62
CA TYR A 168 5.49 -5.81 -19.23
C TYR A 168 6.23 -7.14 -19.35
N LEU A 169 6.23 -7.96 -18.30
CA LEU A 169 6.86 -9.27 -18.30
C LEU A 169 6.19 -10.25 -19.27
N GLN A 170 4.86 -10.18 -19.38
CA GLN A 170 4.11 -10.99 -20.33
C GLN A 170 4.34 -10.54 -21.79
N ASP A 171 4.13 -9.27 -22.09
CA ASP A 171 4.08 -8.76 -23.47
C ASP A 171 5.49 -8.56 -24.06
N THR A 172 6.43 -8.06 -23.25
CA THR A 172 7.79 -7.70 -23.71
C THR A 172 8.79 -8.83 -23.45
N LYS A 173 8.73 -9.48 -22.28
CA LYS A 173 9.68 -10.55 -21.91
C LYS A 173 9.19 -11.96 -22.26
N LYS A 174 7.98 -12.07 -22.82
CA LYS A 174 7.39 -13.32 -23.32
C LYS A 174 7.36 -14.44 -22.27
N LEU A 175 7.13 -14.08 -21.00
CA LEU A 175 7.00 -15.08 -19.94
C LEU A 175 5.67 -15.84 -20.06
N GLU A 176 5.70 -17.11 -19.67
CA GLU A 176 4.54 -18.01 -19.70
C GLU A 176 3.39 -17.52 -18.80
N SER A 177 2.16 -17.96 -19.08
CA SER A 177 0.97 -17.60 -18.28
C SER A 177 1.15 -18.02 -16.81
N GLY A 178 0.76 -17.16 -15.87
CA GLY A 178 0.91 -17.39 -14.42
C GLY A 178 2.21 -16.82 -13.83
N VAL A 179 3.31 -16.85 -14.60
CA VAL A 179 4.61 -16.31 -14.17
C VAL A 179 4.59 -14.80 -13.89
N PRO A 180 3.89 -13.95 -14.68
CA PRO A 180 3.79 -12.52 -14.37
C PRO A 180 3.13 -12.22 -13.03
N GLN A 181 2.12 -13.00 -12.62
CA GLN A 181 1.46 -12.85 -11.32
C GLN A 181 2.38 -13.26 -10.18
N LEU A 182 3.17 -14.32 -10.36
CA LEU A 182 4.23 -14.72 -9.42
C LEU A 182 5.29 -13.63 -9.28
N ALA A 183 5.74 -13.05 -10.40
CA ALA A 183 6.72 -11.97 -10.41
C ALA A 183 6.20 -10.69 -9.71
N GLN A 184 4.90 -10.42 -9.81
CA GLN A 184 4.23 -9.35 -9.07
C GLN A 184 4.22 -9.62 -7.56
N GLY A 185 3.93 -10.86 -7.16
CA GLY A 185 4.01 -11.28 -5.76
C GLY A 185 5.43 -11.15 -5.21
N THR A 186 6.45 -11.50 -6.00
CA THR A 186 7.85 -11.46 -5.56
C THR A 186 8.37 -10.02 -5.42
N PHE A 187 7.85 -9.07 -6.20
CA PHE A 187 8.11 -7.63 -5.97
C PHE A 187 7.63 -7.20 -4.57
N TRP A 188 6.37 -7.50 -4.22
CA TRP A 188 5.83 -7.17 -2.89
C TRP A 188 6.50 -7.96 -1.76
N ALA A 189 6.99 -9.18 -2.03
CA ALA A 189 7.84 -9.90 -1.10
C ALA A 189 9.15 -9.15 -0.83
N GLY A 190 9.81 -8.63 -1.88
CA GLY A 190 10.97 -7.74 -1.76
C GLY A 190 10.70 -6.52 -0.88
N VAL A 191 9.57 -5.82 -1.13
CA VAL A 191 9.13 -4.66 -0.33
C VAL A 191 8.87 -5.05 1.14
N THR A 192 8.30 -6.22 1.39
CA THR A 192 8.05 -6.71 2.76
C THR A 192 9.37 -6.96 3.49
N VAL A 193 10.31 -7.65 2.83
CA VAL A 193 11.62 -7.96 3.39
C VAL A 193 12.42 -6.69 3.63
N SER A 194 12.42 -5.73 2.70
CA SER A 194 13.15 -4.47 2.90
C SER A 194 12.60 -3.66 4.06
N ARG A 195 11.28 -3.55 4.23
CA ARG A 195 10.68 -2.85 5.38
C ARG A 195 11.15 -3.42 6.71
N ILE A 196 11.24 -4.74 6.82
CA ILE A 196 11.73 -5.40 8.04
C ILE A 196 13.24 -5.20 8.19
N VAL A 197 14.03 -5.56 7.18
CA VAL A 197 15.51 -5.55 7.26
C VAL A 197 16.07 -4.14 7.40
N LEU A 198 15.60 -3.20 6.59
CA LEU A 198 16.11 -1.83 6.57
C LEU A 198 15.76 -1.05 7.84
N SER A 199 14.66 -1.39 8.52
CA SER A 199 14.31 -0.81 9.81
C SER A 199 15.39 -1.04 10.89
N TYR A 200 16.11 -2.15 10.80
CA TYR A 200 17.24 -2.47 11.68
C TYR A 200 18.59 -2.06 11.08
N ALA A 201 18.75 -2.14 9.75
CA ALA A 201 20.03 -1.90 9.10
C ALA A 201 20.37 -0.40 8.96
N ILE A 202 19.39 0.45 8.63
CA ILE A 202 19.62 1.90 8.41
C ILE A 202 20.23 2.59 9.64
N PRO A 203 19.74 2.36 10.88
CA PRO A 203 20.33 2.95 12.08
C PRO A 203 21.80 2.56 12.30
N VAL A 204 22.21 1.37 11.84
CA VAL A 204 23.57 0.84 12.01
C VAL A 204 24.51 1.35 10.91
N ILE A 205 24.04 1.39 9.66
CA ILE A 205 24.83 1.76 8.47
C ILE A 205 24.90 3.29 8.31
N GLY A 206 23.89 4.01 8.78
CA GLY A 206 23.71 5.43 8.60
C GLY A 206 22.84 5.77 7.39
N GLU A 207 22.08 6.87 7.51
CA GLU A 207 21.05 7.28 6.55
C GLU A 207 21.60 7.60 5.16
N ASN A 208 22.72 8.33 5.08
CA ASN A 208 23.31 8.78 3.81
C ASN A 208 23.82 7.60 2.97
N LEU A 209 24.58 6.70 3.59
CA LEU A 209 25.13 5.54 2.90
C LEU A 209 24.01 4.59 2.46
N SER A 210 23.05 4.33 3.34
CA SER A 210 21.88 3.51 3.03
C SER A 210 21.09 4.06 1.84
N SER A 211 20.82 5.37 1.83
CA SER A 211 20.09 6.03 0.74
C SER A 211 20.82 5.93 -0.60
N ILE A 212 22.14 6.18 -0.63
CA ILE A 212 22.94 6.07 -1.85
C ILE A 212 22.97 4.62 -2.34
N SER A 213 23.14 3.65 -1.44
CA SER A 213 23.17 2.22 -1.78
C SER A 213 21.83 1.73 -2.34
N LEU A 214 20.70 2.16 -1.77
CA LEU A 214 19.37 1.81 -2.26
C LEU A 214 19.12 2.39 -3.66
N ILE A 215 19.46 3.66 -3.89
CA ILE A 215 19.36 4.27 -5.23
C ILE A 215 20.23 3.53 -6.24
N ALA A 216 21.47 3.17 -5.88
CA ALA A 216 22.35 2.40 -6.76
C ALA A 216 21.76 1.01 -7.06
N CYS A 217 21.17 0.35 -6.07
CA CYS A 217 20.50 -0.93 -6.23
C CYS A 217 19.28 -0.82 -7.15
N PHE A 218 18.45 0.22 -6.99
CA PHE A 218 17.31 0.52 -7.84
C PHE A 218 17.72 0.73 -9.30
N VAL A 219 18.75 1.54 -9.56
CA VAL A 219 19.26 1.77 -10.93
C VAL A 219 19.82 0.49 -11.54
N ALA A 220 20.56 -0.31 -10.77
CA ALA A 220 21.14 -1.57 -11.23
C ALA A 220 20.06 -2.61 -11.58
N THR A 221 19.04 -2.75 -10.74
CA THR A 221 17.92 -3.67 -10.95
C THR A 221 17.05 -3.23 -12.12
N LEU A 222 16.79 -1.93 -12.29
CA LEU A 222 16.09 -1.38 -13.45
C LEU A 222 16.84 -1.68 -14.77
N ALA A 223 18.16 -1.45 -14.78
CA ALA A 223 19.00 -1.78 -15.93
C ALA A 223 19.03 -3.30 -16.21
N GLY A 224 19.02 -4.12 -15.15
CA GLY A 224 18.90 -5.57 -15.23
C GLY A 224 17.58 -5.99 -15.88
N MET A 225 16.46 -5.40 -15.48
CA MET A 225 15.13 -5.69 -16.06
C MET A 225 15.08 -5.33 -17.54
N TRP A 226 15.71 -4.23 -17.94
CA TRP A 226 15.81 -3.85 -19.34
C TRP A 226 16.57 -4.90 -20.15
N LYS A 227 17.74 -5.34 -19.66
CA LYS A 227 18.62 -6.31 -20.34
C LYS A 227 18.18 -7.77 -20.20
N LEU A 228 17.17 -8.06 -19.40
CA LEU A 228 16.68 -9.43 -19.18
C LEU A 228 16.29 -10.10 -20.53
N PRO A 229 16.86 -11.28 -20.85
CA PRO A 229 16.48 -12.04 -22.05
C PRO A 229 15.02 -12.51 -22.01
N GLU A 230 14.43 -12.71 -23.18
CA GLU A 230 13.08 -13.28 -23.32
C GLU A 230 13.03 -14.70 -22.74
N GLY A 231 11.92 -15.05 -22.07
CA GLY A 231 11.73 -16.36 -21.45
C GLY A 231 12.54 -16.62 -20.18
N ASN A 232 13.37 -15.67 -19.71
CA ASN A 232 14.17 -15.86 -18.50
C ASN A 232 13.36 -15.59 -17.23
N THR A 233 12.60 -16.60 -16.80
CA THR A 233 11.75 -16.55 -15.60
C THR A 233 12.54 -16.34 -14.31
N ALA A 234 13.64 -17.06 -14.11
CA ALA A 234 14.44 -16.97 -12.88
C ALA A 234 15.04 -15.56 -12.71
N GLY A 235 15.56 -14.99 -13.79
CA GLY A 235 16.08 -13.62 -13.80
C GLY A 235 14.98 -12.59 -13.51
N ALA A 236 13.79 -12.75 -14.08
CA ALA A 236 12.65 -11.86 -13.81
C ALA A 236 12.24 -11.86 -12.34
N ILE A 237 12.18 -13.04 -11.71
CA ILE A 237 11.79 -13.18 -10.30
C ILE A 237 12.85 -12.55 -9.40
N CYS A 238 14.13 -12.91 -9.58
CA CYS A 238 15.22 -12.36 -8.77
C CYS A 238 15.31 -10.84 -8.87
N LEU A 239 15.20 -10.30 -10.09
CA LEU A 239 15.24 -8.85 -10.29
C LEU A 239 14.03 -8.15 -9.70
N ASN A 240 12.82 -8.73 -9.74
CA ASN A 240 11.66 -8.14 -9.06
C ASN A 240 11.81 -8.11 -7.54
N VAL A 241 12.36 -9.16 -6.93
CA VAL A 241 12.63 -9.16 -5.48
C VAL A 241 13.60 -8.05 -5.12
N LEU A 242 14.70 -7.92 -5.87
CA LEU A 242 15.70 -6.89 -5.63
C LEU A 242 15.14 -5.49 -5.91
N PHE A 243 14.33 -5.33 -6.94
CA PHE A 243 13.67 -4.07 -7.29
C PHE A 243 12.64 -3.65 -6.24
N GLY A 244 11.93 -4.61 -5.62
CA GLY A 244 11.05 -4.32 -4.48
C GLY A 244 11.83 -4.06 -3.18
N PHE A 245 13.05 -4.60 -3.06
CA PHE A 245 13.88 -4.36 -1.88
C PHE A 245 14.49 -2.94 -1.88
N ALA A 246 14.87 -2.44 -3.05
CA ALA A 246 15.53 -1.14 -3.27
C ALA A 246 14.53 0.02 -3.29
#